data_AF-A0A915HSC9-F1
#
_entry.id   AF-A0A915HSC9-F1
#
_cell.length_a   1.000
_cell.length_b   1.000
_cell.length_c   1.000
_cell.angle_alpha   90.00
_cell.angle_beta   90.00
_cell.angle_gamma   90.00
#
_symmetry.space_group_name_H-M   'P 1'
#
loop_
_entity.id
_entity.type
_entity.pdbx_description
1 polymer ?
#
loop_
_entity_poly.entity_id
_entity_poly.type
_entity_poly.pdbx_seq_one_letter_code
_entity_poly.pdbx_strand_id
1 'polypeptide(L)'
;MNNQNQTRKSWSSNNVRKMARSTDKSKGLRHFSTKVCEKVREKGVTNYNEVADELVQEYFESSVIDSNNNNNNQEKQLYDQKNIRRRVYDALNVLMAMNIITKEKKEIKWVGLPTSTVQERQKLVDEKLKLQERIKQKAELLQDSIIQLVATKSLIERNKMMENAHGRPPSHTILSLPYVVVTTDKKTEVDCSISPDNRFRSLNRFREKLRNLYTFQWTELESESKSPFIL
;
A
#
# COMPACT_ATOMS: atom_id res chain seq x y z
N MET A 1 -47.32 -33.09 -20.34
CA MET A 1 -46.79 -31.74 -20.66
C MET A 1 -47.30 -30.78 -19.59
N ASN A 2 -46.37 -30.33 -18.75
CA ASN A 2 -46.58 -29.31 -17.71
C ASN A 2 -46.97 -27.97 -18.35
N ASN A 3 -47.81 -27.18 -17.68
CA ASN A 3 -47.52 -25.75 -17.57
C ASN A 3 -47.92 -25.15 -16.23
N GLN A 4 -47.02 -24.32 -15.73
CA GLN A 4 -46.93 -23.70 -14.42
C GLN A 4 -47.89 -22.51 -14.33
N ASN A 5 -48.40 -22.20 -13.13
CA ASN A 5 -48.31 -20.83 -12.65
C ASN A 5 -48.32 -20.71 -11.12
N GLN A 6 -47.45 -19.82 -10.66
CA GLN A 6 -47.02 -19.57 -9.29
C GLN A 6 -48.06 -18.78 -8.49
N THR A 7 -48.21 -19.12 -7.21
CA THR A 7 -48.53 -18.12 -6.18
C THR A 7 -47.55 -18.28 -5.01
N ARG A 8 -46.67 -17.29 -4.87
CA ARG A 8 -45.67 -17.18 -3.79
C ARG A 8 -46.38 -16.83 -2.48
N LYS A 9 -46.31 -17.73 -1.48
CA LYS A 9 -46.64 -17.39 -0.09
C LYS A 9 -45.46 -16.68 0.55
N SER A 10 -45.67 -15.41 0.89
CA SER A 10 -44.77 -14.55 1.66
C SER A 10 -44.52 -15.13 3.05
N TRP A 11 -43.25 -15.30 3.43
CA TRP A 11 -42.87 -15.70 4.79
C TRP A 11 -42.83 -14.44 5.66
N SER A 12 -43.91 -14.18 6.39
CA SER A 12 -43.94 -13.12 7.39
C SER A 12 -42.97 -13.45 8.52
N SER A 13 -41.90 -12.66 8.63
CA SER A 13 -40.95 -12.67 9.74
C SER A 13 -41.64 -12.23 11.02
N ASN A 14 -41.99 -13.16 11.90
CA ASN A 14 -42.33 -12.86 13.29
C ASN A 14 -41.93 -14.03 14.19
N ASN A 15 -40.65 -14.03 14.60
CA ASN A 15 -40.21 -14.76 15.79
C ASN A 15 -38.89 -14.18 16.30
N VAL A 16 -38.91 -12.93 16.75
CA VAL A 16 -37.93 -12.46 17.73
C VAL A 16 -38.56 -12.64 19.09
N ARG A 17 -38.56 -13.89 19.59
CA ARG A 17 -38.72 -14.14 21.02
C ARG A 17 -37.53 -13.43 21.68
N LYS A 18 -37.79 -12.26 22.26
CA LYS A 18 -36.89 -11.57 23.19
C LYS A 18 -36.58 -12.58 24.30
N MET A 19 -35.47 -13.29 24.15
CA MET A 19 -34.92 -14.12 25.22
C MET A 19 -34.57 -13.16 26.34
N ALA A 20 -35.30 -13.25 27.45
CA ALA A 20 -35.04 -12.49 28.65
C ALA A 20 -33.54 -12.63 28.98
N ARG A 21 -32.82 -11.51 29.07
CA ARG A 21 -31.45 -11.50 29.58
C ARG A 21 -31.55 -11.93 31.04
N SER A 22 -31.35 -13.24 31.29
CA SER A 22 -31.02 -13.68 32.63
C SER A 22 -29.79 -12.88 33.05
N THR A 23 -29.97 -12.04 34.06
CA THR A 23 -28.92 -11.33 34.78
C THR A 23 -28.14 -12.26 35.69
N ASP A 24 -28.22 -13.58 35.46
CA ASP A 24 -27.20 -14.49 35.96
C ASP A 24 -25.86 -14.10 35.36
N LYS A 25 -24.92 -13.84 36.26
CA LYS A 25 -23.47 -13.72 36.03
C LYS A 25 -22.89 -15.05 35.49
N SER A 26 -23.55 -15.71 34.54
CA SER A 26 -23.02 -16.89 33.86
C SER A 26 -21.82 -16.43 33.05
N LYS A 27 -20.64 -16.91 33.47
CA LYS A 27 -19.34 -16.60 32.86
C LYS A 27 -19.30 -17.25 31.47
N GLY A 28 -19.94 -16.63 30.49
CA GLY A 28 -19.97 -17.09 29.10
C GLY A 28 -18.69 -16.77 28.33
N LEU A 29 -18.63 -17.12 27.04
CA LEU A 29 -17.43 -16.94 26.20
C LEU A 29 -16.90 -15.50 26.22
N ARG A 30 -17.77 -14.48 26.26
CA ARG A 30 -17.35 -13.07 26.36
C ARG A 30 -16.45 -12.80 27.58
N HIS A 31 -16.77 -13.40 28.73
CA HIS A 31 -15.99 -13.25 29.95
C HIS A 31 -14.61 -13.90 29.79
N PHE A 32 -14.57 -15.15 29.32
CA PHE A 32 -13.32 -15.86 29.08
C PHE A 32 -12.47 -15.20 28.01
N SER A 33 -13.05 -14.72 26.90
CA SER A 33 -12.30 -13.99 25.86
C SER A 33 -11.66 -12.72 26.40
N THR A 34 -12.36 -11.99 27.28
CA THR A 34 -11.81 -10.79 27.92
C THR A 34 -10.64 -11.15 28.82
N LYS A 35 -10.81 -12.16 29.67
CA LYS A 35 -9.77 -12.62 30.61
C LYS A 35 -8.54 -13.22 29.92
N VAL A 36 -8.74 -14.02 28.87
CA VAL A 36 -7.65 -14.54 28.03
C VAL A 36 -6.87 -13.38 27.40
N CYS A 37 -7.56 -12.36 26.87
CA CYS A 37 -6.92 -11.19 26.28
C CYS A 37 -6.08 -10.40 27.31
N GLU A 38 -6.65 -10.13 28.49
CA GLU A 38 -5.96 -9.47 29.60
C GLU A 38 -4.70 -10.23 30.01
N LYS A 39 -4.81 -11.54 30.19
CA LYS A 39 -3.70 -12.37 30.67
C LYS A 39 -2.55 -12.46 29.67
N VAL A 40 -2.85 -12.63 28.39
CA VAL A 40 -1.82 -12.66 27.33
C VAL A 40 -1.14 -11.27 27.22
N ARG A 41 -1.90 -10.18 27.38
CA ARG A 41 -1.36 -8.82 27.37
C ARG A 41 -0.42 -8.53 28.54
N GLU A 42 -0.80 -8.94 29.75
CA GLU A 42 0.00 -8.71 30.96
C GLU A 42 1.32 -9.49 30.94
N LYS A 43 1.28 -10.73 30.45
CA LYS A 43 2.47 -11.58 30.38
C LYS A 43 3.38 -11.26 29.20
N GLY A 44 2.82 -10.76 28.10
CA GLY A 44 3.52 -10.52 26.84
C GLY A 44 3.86 -11.81 26.08
N VAL A 45 4.43 -12.80 26.76
CA VAL A 45 4.71 -14.15 26.24
C VAL A 45 4.19 -15.19 27.24
N THR A 46 3.40 -16.16 26.77
CA THR A 46 2.75 -17.17 27.62
C THR A 46 2.51 -18.46 26.82
N ASN A 47 2.00 -19.51 27.46
CA ASN A 47 1.51 -20.71 26.76
C ASN A 47 0.04 -21.02 27.07
N TYR A 48 -0.55 -21.95 26.31
CA TYR A 48 -1.95 -22.35 26.48
C TYR A 48 -2.26 -22.90 27.88
N ASN A 49 -1.42 -23.81 28.40
CA ASN A 49 -1.69 -24.46 29.69
C ASN A 49 -1.64 -23.44 30.82
N GLU A 50 -0.64 -22.57 30.80
CA GLU A 50 -0.47 -21.47 31.74
C GLU A 50 -1.68 -20.53 31.77
N VAL A 51 -2.17 -20.08 30.60
CA VAL A 51 -3.39 -19.26 30.55
C VAL A 51 -4.61 -20.03 31.04
N ALA A 52 -4.75 -21.31 30.66
CA ALA A 52 -5.92 -22.10 31.05
C ALA A 52 -5.94 -22.40 32.55
N ASP A 53 -4.81 -22.76 33.14
CA ASP A 53 -4.71 -23.14 34.56
C ASP A 53 -4.93 -21.93 35.47
N GLU A 54 -4.38 -20.76 35.12
CA GLU A 54 -4.64 -19.53 35.87
C GLU A 54 -6.11 -19.10 35.82
N LEU A 55 -6.76 -19.22 34.67
CA LEU A 55 -8.18 -18.88 34.57
C LEU A 55 -9.08 -19.84 35.32
N VAL A 56 -8.71 -21.12 35.38
CA VAL A 56 -9.40 -22.12 36.21
C VAL A 56 -9.24 -21.78 37.69
N GLN A 57 -8.02 -21.44 38.12
CA GLN A 57 -7.75 -21.04 39.50
C GLN A 57 -8.53 -19.78 39.91
N GLU A 58 -8.46 -18.71 39.13
CA GLU A 58 -9.21 -17.47 39.38
C GLU A 58 -10.73 -17.70 39.40
N TYR A 59 -11.23 -18.62 38.56
CA TYR A 59 -12.64 -18.97 38.52
C TYR A 59 -13.10 -19.60 39.84
N PHE A 60 -12.31 -20.53 40.38
CA PHE A 60 -12.62 -21.18 41.65
C PHE A 60 -12.46 -20.21 42.83
N GLU A 61 -11.38 -19.42 42.88
CA GLU A 61 -11.18 -18.40 43.92
C GLU A 61 -12.34 -17.41 43.97
N SER A 62 -12.80 -16.93 42.81
CA SER A 62 -13.98 -16.05 42.74
C SER A 62 -15.27 -16.74 43.22
N SER A 63 -15.41 -18.05 42.99
CA SER A 63 -16.61 -18.81 43.38
C SER A 63 -16.69 -19.11 44.88
N VAL A 64 -15.54 -19.17 45.57
CA VAL A 64 -15.47 -19.36 47.03
C VAL A 64 -15.98 -18.11 47.76
N ILE A 65 -15.80 -16.92 47.19
CA ILE A 65 -16.21 -15.65 47.80
C ILE A 65 -17.74 -15.45 47.74
N ASP A 66 -18.42 -16.01 46.73
CA ASP A 66 -19.85 -15.85 46.50
C ASP A 66 -20.72 -16.95 47.17
N SER A 67 -20.13 -17.95 47.84
CA SER A 67 -20.88 -19.10 48.37
C SER A 67 -20.37 -19.57 49.72
N ASN A 68 -21.00 -19.05 50.78
CA ASN A 68 -20.95 -19.57 52.15
C ASN A 68 -21.67 -20.92 52.33
N ASN A 69 -21.87 -21.70 51.26
CA ASN A 69 -22.58 -22.97 51.31
C ASN A 69 -21.77 -24.07 50.63
N ASN A 70 -21.04 -24.79 51.48
CA ASN A 70 -20.33 -26.01 51.17
C ASN A 70 -21.29 -27.05 50.58
N ASN A 71 -21.08 -27.37 49.29
CA ASN A 71 -21.26 -28.71 48.77
C ASN A 71 -20.25 -28.88 47.63
N ASN A 72 -19.06 -29.34 48.00
CA ASN A 72 -17.96 -29.69 47.11
C ASN A 72 -18.33 -30.89 46.24
N ASN A 73 -19.10 -30.64 45.19
CA ASN A 73 -19.34 -31.66 44.18
C ASN A 73 -18.14 -31.67 43.23
N GLN A 74 -17.16 -32.54 43.51
CA GLN A 74 -15.90 -32.65 42.74
C GLN A 74 -16.15 -32.82 41.24
N GLU A 75 -17.24 -33.49 40.86
CA GLU A 75 -17.66 -33.65 39.46
C GLU A 75 -17.96 -32.32 38.77
N LYS A 76 -18.57 -31.36 39.48
CA LYS A 76 -18.86 -30.03 38.95
C LYS A 76 -17.59 -29.23 38.72
N GLN A 77 -16.61 -29.33 39.61
CA GLN A 77 -15.30 -28.67 39.44
C GLN A 77 -14.56 -29.21 38.22
N LEU A 78 -14.56 -30.53 38.02
CA LEU A 78 -13.97 -31.16 36.83
C LEU A 78 -14.68 -30.74 35.54
N TYR A 79 -16.00 -30.60 35.58
CA TYR A 79 -16.78 -30.11 34.44
C TYR A 79 -16.42 -28.66 34.10
N ASP A 80 -16.41 -27.77 35.10
CA ASP A 80 -16.09 -26.36 34.93
C ASP A 80 -14.66 -26.18 34.40
N GLN A 81 -13.69 -26.95 34.91
CA GLN A 81 -12.32 -26.93 34.41
C GLN A 81 -12.23 -27.32 32.92
N LYS A 82 -12.94 -28.39 32.50
CA LYS A 82 -12.99 -28.80 31.09
C LYS A 82 -13.68 -27.74 30.21
N ASN A 83 -14.73 -27.11 30.73
CA ASN A 83 -15.45 -26.05 30.04
C ASN A 83 -14.55 -24.83 29.80
N ILE A 84 -13.87 -24.34 30.85
CA ILE A 84 -12.95 -23.21 30.77
C ILE A 84 -11.85 -23.49 29.74
N ARG A 85 -11.20 -24.66 29.82
CA ARG A 85 -10.19 -25.08 28.84
C ARG A 85 -10.71 -25.02 27.40
N ARG A 86 -11.92 -25.53 27.14
CA ARG A 86 -12.55 -25.45 25.82
C ARG A 86 -12.76 -23.99 25.37
N ARG A 87 -13.20 -23.11 26.26
CA ARG A 87 -13.45 -21.69 25.98
C ARG A 87 -12.15 -20.90 25.73
N VAL A 88 -11.04 -21.25 26.39
CA VAL A 88 -9.73 -20.63 26.14
C VAL A 88 -9.29 -20.86 24.71
N TYR A 89 -9.48 -22.07 24.16
CA TYR A 89 -9.20 -22.32 22.74
C TYR A 89 -10.06 -21.48 21.79
N ASP A 90 -11.38 -21.35 22.08
CA ASP A 90 -12.27 -20.50 21.28
C ASP A 90 -11.74 -19.06 21.23
N ALA A 91 -11.35 -18.51 22.39
CA ALA A 91 -10.84 -17.15 22.49
C ALA A 91 -9.50 -16.97 21.77
N LEU A 92 -8.52 -17.85 22.01
CA LEU A 92 -7.19 -17.76 21.41
C LEU A 92 -7.24 -17.85 19.87
N ASN A 93 -8.08 -18.72 19.31
CA ASN A 93 -8.20 -18.87 17.86
C ASN A 93 -8.72 -17.59 17.20
N VAL A 94 -9.72 -16.94 17.82
CA VAL A 94 -10.24 -15.66 17.32
C VAL A 94 -9.21 -14.54 17.50
N LEU A 95 -8.54 -14.45 18.65
CA LEU A 95 -7.50 -13.45 18.88
C LEU A 95 -6.34 -13.59 17.90
N MET A 96 -5.98 -14.83 17.54
CA MET A 96 -4.98 -15.12 16.52
C MET A 96 -5.44 -14.70 15.12
N ALA A 97 -6.70 -15.02 14.75
CA ALA A 97 -7.27 -14.62 13.47
C ALA A 97 -7.38 -13.10 13.32
N MET A 98 -7.61 -12.38 14.43
CA MET A 98 -7.63 -10.92 14.48
C MET A 98 -6.22 -10.30 14.56
N ASN A 99 -5.16 -11.13 14.49
CA ASN A 99 -3.76 -10.71 14.58
C ASN A 99 -3.44 -9.92 15.87
N ILE A 100 -4.15 -10.21 16.96
CA ILE A 100 -3.95 -9.62 18.28
C ILE A 100 -2.85 -10.35 19.06
N ILE A 101 -2.73 -11.65 18.79
CA ILE A 101 -1.73 -12.54 19.34
C ILE A 101 -1.14 -13.39 18.21
N THR A 102 0.10 -13.84 18.39
CA THR A 102 0.73 -14.84 17.51
C THR A 102 0.99 -16.11 18.30
N LYS A 103 1.00 -17.26 17.60
CA LYS A 103 1.31 -18.57 18.21
C LYS A 103 2.40 -19.27 17.43
N GLU A 104 3.51 -19.54 18.10
CA GLU A 104 4.64 -20.31 17.59
C GLU A 104 4.75 -21.61 18.40
N LYS A 105 4.35 -22.74 17.82
CA LYS A 105 4.29 -24.04 18.51
C LYS A 105 3.47 -23.98 19.81
N LYS A 106 4.13 -23.91 20.98
CA LYS A 106 3.51 -23.83 22.32
C LYS A 106 3.51 -22.41 22.89
N GLU A 107 4.26 -21.50 22.29
CA GLU A 107 4.42 -20.13 22.72
C GLU A 107 3.37 -19.23 22.08
N ILE A 108 2.80 -18.32 22.88
CA ILE A 108 1.79 -17.35 22.49
C ILE A 108 2.34 -15.97 22.86
N LYS A 109 2.43 -15.07 21.90
CA LYS A 109 2.95 -13.71 22.08
C LYS A 109 1.84 -12.69 21.89
N TRP A 110 1.83 -11.65 22.73
CA TRP A 110 0.99 -10.47 22.55
C TRP A 110 1.54 -9.60 21.43
N VAL A 111 0.71 -9.33 20.42
CA VAL A 111 1.06 -8.41 19.32
C VAL A 111 0.49 -7.02 19.60
N GLY A 112 -0.77 -6.95 20.05
CA GLY A 112 -1.48 -5.70 20.29
C GLY A 112 -2.85 -5.69 19.61
N LEU A 113 -3.73 -4.78 20.03
CA LEU A 113 -5.02 -4.63 19.35
C LEU A 113 -4.80 -4.08 17.94
N PRO A 114 -5.64 -4.41 16.93
CA PRO A 114 -5.50 -3.97 15.54
C PRO A 114 -5.68 -2.44 15.36
N THR A 115 -5.81 -1.74 16.48
CA THR A 115 -6.00 -0.30 16.64
C THR A 115 -4.88 0.30 17.49
N SER A 116 -3.62 -0.10 17.27
CA SER A 116 -2.50 0.80 17.59
C SER A 116 -2.55 1.96 16.59
N THR A 117 -3.53 2.85 16.78
CA THR A 117 -3.84 4.01 15.93
C THR A 117 -2.62 4.87 15.67
N VAL A 118 -1.62 4.82 16.53
CA VAL A 118 -0.34 5.50 16.37
C VAL A 118 0.51 4.90 15.25
N GLN A 119 0.64 3.57 15.20
CA GLN A 119 1.41 2.89 14.15
C GLN A 119 0.71 2.97 12.79
N GLU A 120 -0.61 2.82 12.76
CA GLU A 120 -1.39 2.99 11.53
C GLU A 120 -1.36 4.44 11.03
N ARG A 121 -1.50 5.42 11.93
CA ARG A 121 -1.35 6.85 11.59
C ARG A 121 0.03 7.12 11.03
N GLN A 122 1.10 6.60 11.63
CA GLN A 122 2.46 6.81 11.14
C GLN A 122 2.62 6.24 9.72
N LYS A 123 2.13 5.02 9.49
CA LYS A 123 2.18 4.39 8.16
C LYS A 123 1.41 5.21 7.11
N LEU A 124 0.23 5.72 7.45
CA LEU A 124 -0.57 6.57 6.56
C LEU A 124 0.09 7.92 6.29
N VAL A 125 0.78 8.51 7.27
CA VAL A 125 1.55 9.75 7.11
C VAL A 125 2.73 9.51 6.15
N ASP A 126 3.47 8.41 6.33
CA ASP A 126 4.60 8.07 5.46
C ASP A 126 4.14 7.81 4.02
N GLU A 127 3.00 7.14 3.85
CA GLU A 127 2.40 6.90 2.53
C GLU A 127 1.94 8.21 1.87
N LYS A 128 1.29 9.10 2.63
CA LYS A 128 0.90 10.42 2.15
C LYS A 128 2.11 11.20 1.65
N LEU A 129 3.22 11.20 2.39
CA LEU A 129 4.45 11.92 2.00
C LEU A 129 5.00 11.37 0.68
N LYS A 130 5.09 10.05 0.52
CA LYS A 130 5.55 9.41 -0.73
C LYS A 130 4.64 9.74 -1.92
N LEU A 131 3.32 9.77 -1.70
CA LEU A 131 2.36 10.16 -2.73
C LEU A 131 2.51 11.62 -3.12
N GLN A 132 2.71 12.52 -2.15
CA GLN A 132 2.93 13.94 -2.41
C GLN A 132 4.20 14.18 -3.22
N GLU A 133 5.30 13.51 -2.88
CA GLU A 133 6.55 13.60 -3.64
C GLU A 133 6.37 13.11 -5.09
N ARG A 134 5.67 11.99 -5.27
CA ARG A 134 5.36 11.46 -6.62
C ARG A 134 4.49 12.42 -7.43
N ILE A 135 3.50 13.06 -6.81
CA ILE A 135 2.65 14.06 -7.47
C ILE A 135 3.51 15.26 -7.90
N LYS A 136 4.41 15.73 -7.03
CA LYS A 136 5.31 16.83 -7.33
C LYS A 136 6.21 16.51 -8.53
N GLN A 137 6.87 15.35 -8.54
CA GLN A 137 7.70 14.91 -9.65
C GLN A 137 6.92 14.82 -10.97
N LYS A 138 5.69 14.26 -10.94
CA LYS A 138 4.84 14.19 -12.13
C LYS A 138 4.40 15.57 -12.61
N ALA A 139 4.17 16.52 -11.71
CA ALA A 139 3.82 17.89 -12.08
C ALA A 139 4.99 18.62 -12.75
N GLU A 140 6.21 18.44 -12.25
CA GLU A 140 7.44 18.97 -12.87
C GLU A 140 7.65 18.39 -14.27
N LEU A 141 7.56 17.06 -14.42
CA LEU A 141 7.67 16.41 -15.73
C LEU A 141 6.59 16.86 -16.72
N LEU A 142 5.35 17.07 -16.24
CA LEU A 142 4.26 17.57 -17.07
C LEU A 142 4.54 19.00 -17.52
N GLN A 143 5.04 19.86 -16.63
CA GLN A 143 5.42 21.22 -16.96
C GLN A 143 6.51 21.25 -18.04
N ASP A 144 7.57 20.45 -17.88
CA ASP A 144 8.63 20.33 -18.88
C ASP A 144 8.08 19.85 -20.24
N SER A 145 7.18 18.86 -20.21
CA SER A 145 6.52 18.36 -21.43
C SER A 145 5.69 19.43 -22.12
N ILE A 146 4.97 20.27 -21.36
CA ILE A 146 4.19 21.39 -21.91
C ILE A 146 5.11 22.43 -22.54
N ILE A 147 6.22 22.77 -21.88
CA ILE A 147 7.21 23.71 -22.42
C ILE A 147 7.77 23.20 -23.74
N GLN A 148 8.16 21.92 -23.80
CA GLN A 148 8.62 21.29 -25.05
C GLN A 148 7.55 21.33 -26.14
N LEU A 149 6.29 21.02 -25.80
CA LEU A 149 5.18 21.05 -26.77
C LEU A 149 4.95 22.45 -27.35
N VAL A 150 4.89 23.46 -26.49
CA VAL A 150 4.70 24.86 -26.90
C VAL A 150 5.87 25.32 -27.76
N ALA A 151 7.11 25.10 -27.32
CA ALA A 151 8.30 25.48 -28.07
C ALA A 151 8.33 24.82 -29.46
N THR A 152 7.97 23.54 -29.54
CA THR A 152 7.96 22.79 -30.81
C THR A 152 6.87 23.32 -31.75
N LYS A 153 5.66 23.56 -31.24
CA LYS A 153 4.57 24.15 -32.04
C LYS A 153 4.92 25.53 -32.55
N SER A 154 5.45 26.40 -31.69
CA SER A 154 5.89 27.75 -32.08
C SER A 154 7.02 27.71 -33.11
N LEU A 155 7.97 26.79 -32.98
CA LEU A 155 9.03 26.60 -33.97
C LEU A 155 8.47 26.17 -35.33
N ILE A 156 7.59 25.17 -35.35
CA ILE A 156 6.93 24.69 -36.58
C ILE A 156 6.15 25.81 -37.26
N GLU A 157 5.36 26.56 -36.50
CA GLU A 157 4.55 27.65 -37.03
C GLU A 157 5.42 28.77 -37.63
N ARG A 158 6.45 29.20 -36.91
CA ARG A 158 7.43 30.18 -37.40
C ARG A 158 8.10 29.72 -38.68
N ASN A 159 8.55 28.47 -38.72
CA ASN A 159 9.22 27.91 -39.90
C ASN A 159 8.28 27.85 -41.10
N LYS A 160 7.03 27.44 -40.89
CA LYS A 160 6.00 27.43 -41.95
C LYS A 160 5.72 28.83 -42.50
N MET A 161 5.65 29.85 -41.63
CA MET A 161 5.51 31.24 -42.06
C MET A 161 6.71 31.71 -42.90
N MET A 162 7.93 31.37 -42.48
CA MET A 162 9.15 31.73 -43.21
C MET A 162 9.25 31.04 -44.56
N GLU A 163 8.90 29.76 -44.65
CA GLU A 163 8.85 29.02 -45.92
C GLU A 163 7.80 29.58 -46.88
N ASN A 164 6.63 30.00 -46.36
CA ASN A 164 5.60 30.64 -47.18
C ASN A 164 6.06 32.00 -47.74
N ALA A 165 6.84 32.77 -46.98
CA ALA A 165 7.28 34.11 -47.37
C ALA A 165 8.54 34.12 -48.25
N HIS A 166 9.51 33.24 -47.98
CA HIS A 166 10.85 33.27 -48.60
C HIS A 166 11.18 31.98 -49.38
N GLY A 167 10.29 30.99 -49.38
CA GLY A 167 10.57 29.66 -49.90
C GLY A 167 11.41 28.81 -48.95
N ARG A 168 11.64 27.55 -49.34
CA ARG A 168 12.38 26.59 -48.51
C ARG A 168 13.88 26.92 -48.49
N PRO A 169 14.53 26.97 -47.30
CA PRO A 169 15.97 27.17 -47.21
C PRO A 169 16.78 26.05 -47.88
N PRO A 170 18.03 26.31 -48.31
CA PRO A 170 18.93 25.29 -48.82
C PRO A 170 19.23 24.19 -47.78
N SER A 171 19.37 22.93 -48.22
CA SER A 171 19.55 21.77 -47.33
C SER A 171 20.72 21.85 -46.34
N HIS A 172 21.79 22.57 -46.67
CA HIS A 172 22.99 22.68 -45.83
C HIS A 172 22.85 23.69 -44.69
N THR A 173 21.83 24.55 -44.70
CA THR A 173 21.57 25.53 -43.63
C THR A 173 20.61 25.02 -42.58
N ILE A 174 20.17 23.76 -42.71
CA ILE A 174 19.04 23.19 -42.00
C ILE A 174 19.55 22.23 -40.93
N LEU A 175 19.09 22.41 -39.69
CA LEU A 175 19.28 21.43 -38.62
C LEU A 175 17.95 20.78 -38.25
N SER A 176 17.82 19.47 -38.49
CA SER A 176 16.62 18.72 -38.12
C SER A 176 16.71 18.18 -36.70
N LEU A 177 15.58 18.22 -35.98
CA LEU A 177 15.43 17.51 -34.71
C LEU A 177 15.35 15.99 -34.92
N PRO A 178 15.83 15.17 -33.97
CA PRO A 178 16.54 15.52 -32.75
C PRO A 178 18.04 15.77 -33.00
N TYR A 179 18.60 16.77 -32.34
CA TYR A 179 20.05 17.03 -32.35
C TYR A 179 20.51 17.52 -30.99
N VAL A 180 21.83 17.51 -30.79
CA VAL A 180 22.49 18.00 -29.57
C VAL A 180 23.49 19.07 -29.98
N VAL A 181 23.46 20.20 -29.28
CA VAL A 181 24.45 21.27 -29.47
C VAL A 181 25.45 21.22 -28.34
N VAL A 182 26.72 21.21 -28.71
CA VAL A 182 27.84 21.40 -27.80
C VAL A 182 28.47 22.74 -28.15
N THR A 183 28.51 23.66 -27.19
CA THR A 183 29.15 24.97 -27.36
C THR A 183 30.44 25.05 -26.55
N THR A 184 31.49 25.56 -27.18
CA THR A 184 32.83 25.74 -26.58
C THR A 184 33.33 27.17 -26.84
N ASP A 185 34.42 27.56 -26.17
CA ASP A 185 35.06 28.84 -26.45
C ASP A 185 35.66 28.83 -27.87
N LYS A 186 35.67 30.00 -28.53
CA LYS A 186 36.29 30.17 -29.86
C LYS A 186 37.78 29.80 -29.85
N LYS A 187 38.43 29.87 -28.69
CA LYS A 187 39.86 29.53 -28.52
C LYS A 187 40.11 28.06 -28.17
N THR A 188 39.06 27.27 -27.93
CA THR A 188 39.21 25.86 -27.56
C THR A 188 39.53 25.01 -28.79
N GLU A 189 40.66 24.32 -28.77
CA GLU A 189 40.97 23.26 -29.75
C GLU A 189 40.06 22.07 -29.52
N VAL A 190 39.38 21.62 -30.57
CA VAL A 190 38.46 20.48 -30.55
C VAL A 190 39.05 19.37 -31.40
N ASP A 191 39.33 18.24 -30.77
CA ASP A 191 39.75 17.02 -31.46
C ASP A 191 38.55 16.08 -31.65
N CYS A 192 38.21 15.79 -32.91
CA CYS A 192 37.10 14.93 -33.28
C CYS A 192 37.60 13.70 -34.02
N SER A 193 37.20 12.52 -33.53
CA SER A 193 37.40 11.26 -34.25
C SER A 193 36.06 10.66 -34.62
N ILE A 194 35.97 10.25 -35.89
CA ILE A 194 34.78 9.64 -36.48
C ILE A 194 35.15 8.21 -36.82
N SER A 195 34.33 7.26 -36.37
CA SER A 195 34.52 5.86 -36.70
C SER A 195 34.36 5.63 -38.21
N PRO A 196 35.02 4.62 -38.79
CA PRO A 196 34.95 4.35 -40.24
C PRO A 196 33.52 4.05 -40.74
N ASP A 197 32.66 3.53 -39.86
CA ASP A 197 31.26 3.23 -40.12
C ASP A 197 30.33 4.45 -39.92
N ASN A 198 30.90 5.60 -39.54
CA ASN A 198 30.21 6.87 -39.29
C ASN A 198 29.13 6.80 -38.19
N ARG A 199 29.10 5.73 -37.39
CA ARG A 199 28.10 5.53 -36.31
C ARG A 199 28.51 6.15 -34.99
N PHE A 200 29.81 6.27 -34.75
CA PHE A 200 30.36 6.79 -33.51
C PHE A 200 31.23 8.01 -33.80
N ARG A 201 30.88 9.12 -33.16
CA ARG A 201 31.64 10.36 -33.22
C ARG A 201 32.05 10.68 -31.79
N SER A 202 33.34 10.66 -31.51
CA SER A 202 33.89 11.02 -30.20
C SER A 202 34.61 12.36 -30.28
N LEU A 203 34.24 13.27 -29.37
CA LEU A 203 35.00 14.50 -29.12
C LEU A 203 35.91 14.24 -27.91
N ASN A 204 37.22 14.13 -28.17
CA ASN A 204 38.16 13.55 -27.20
C ASN A 204 38.98 14.60 -26.43
N ARG A 205 38.97 15.87 -26.86
CA ARG A 205 39.76 16.90 -26.18
C ARG A 205 38.99 18.22 -26.07
N PHE A 206 38.55 18.53 -24.85
CA PHE A 206 38.15 19.87 -24.43
C PHE A 206 39.13 20.31 -23.36
N ARG A 207 40.00 21.28 -23.64
CA ARG A 207 40.95 21.81 -22.64
C ARG A 207 40.27 22.60 -21.51
N GLU A 208 38.99 22.94 -21.66
CA GLU A 208 38.18 23.66 -20.67
C GLU A 208 36.81 22.99 -20.46
N LYS A 209 36.17 23.27 -19.31
CA LYS A 209 34.84 22.75 -18.95
C LYS A 209 33.81 23.07 -20.05
N LEU A 210 33.13 22.04 -20.54
CA LEU A 210 31.93 22.19 -21.35
C LEU A 210 30.89 22.99 -20.57
N ARG A 211 30.40 24.08 -21.15
CA ARG A 211 29.52 25.01 -20.44
C ARG A 211 28.05 24.60 -20.51
N ASN A 212 27.57 24.07 -21.64
CA ASN A 212 26.17 23.66 -21.77
C ASN A 212 26.02 22.47 -22.74
N LEU A 213 25.21 21.48 -22.34
CA LEU A 213 24.70 20.41 -23.21
C LEU A 213 23.19 20.62 -23.35
N TYR A 214 22.73 21.01 -24.54
CA TYR A 214 21.29 21.11 -24.82
C TYR A 214 20.88 19.89 -25.64
N THR A 215 20.08 19.02 -25.03
CA THR A 215 19.47 17.87 -25.70
C THR A 215 18.03 18.21 -26.08
N PHE A 216 17.71 18.14 -27.37
CA PHE A 216 16.32 18.21 -27.82
C PHE A 216 15.93 16.82 -28.33
N GLN A 217 15.26 16.06 -27.48
CA GLN A 217 14.77 14.72 -27.79
C GLN A 217 13.30 14.77 -28.22
N TRP A 218 12.96 13.98 -29.23
CA TRP A 218 11.59 13.72 -29.65
C TRP A 218 11.06 12.56 -28.78
N THR A 219 10.01 12.77 -28.00
CA THR A 219 9.20 11.66 -27.48
C THR A 219 8.13 11.36 -28.52
N GLU A 220 8.28 10.23 -29.21
CA GLU A 220 7.36 9.74 -30.23
C GLU A 220 5.98 9.48 -29.59
N LEU A 221 5.06 10.42 -29.76
CA LEU A 221 3.63 10.19 -29.59
C LEU A 221 3.10 9.82 -30.97
N GLU A 222 2.64 8.57 -31.10
CA GLU A 222 1.98 8.02 -32.27
C GLU A 222 1.00 9.02 -32.88
N SER A 223 1.33 9.54 -34.06
CA SER A 223 0.36 9.77 -35.14
C SER A 223 1.07 10.18 -36.42
N GLU A 224 0.60 9.60 -37.51
CA GLU A 224 1.10 9.72 -38.87
C GLU A 224 1.29 11.18 -39.31
N SER A 225 2.52 11.54 -39.64
CA SER A 225 2.86 12.29 -40.87
C SER A 225 4.36 12.58 -40.90
N LYS A 226 5.05 11.89 -41.80
CA LYS A 226 6.46 12.14 -42.11
C LYS A 226 6.58 13.51 -42.78
N SER A 227 7.15 14.47 -42.08
CA SER A 227 7.71 15.68 -42.68
C SER A 227 9.01 16.01 -41.94
N PRO A 228 10.18 15.98 -42.59
CA PRO A 228 11.42 16.36 -41.92
C PRO A 228 11.47 17.89 -41.78
N PHE A 229 11.51 18.38 -40.54
CA PHE A 229 11.46 19.79 -40.17
C PHE A 229 12.85 20.42 -39.97
N ILE A 230 12.89 21.73 -40.18
CA ILE A 230 14.07 22.56 -40.48
C ILE A 230 14.29 23.58 -39.36
N LEU A 231 15.53 23.82 -38.90
CA LEU A 231 15.92 25.06 -38.21
C LEU A 231 16.47 26.09 -39.18
#